data_AF-A0A948ZD93-F1
#
_entry.id   AF-A0A948ZD93-F1
#
_cell.length_a   1.000
_cell.length_b   1.000
_cell.length_c   1.000
_cell.angle_alpha   90.00
_cell.angle_beta   90.00
_cell.angle_gamma   90.00
#
_symmetry.space_group_name_H-M   'P 1'
#
loop_
_entity.id
_entity.type
_entity.pdbx_description
1 polymer ?
#
loop_
_entity_poly.entity_id
_entity_poly.type
_entity_poly.pdbx_seq_one_letter_code
_entity_poly.pdbx_strand_id
1 'polypeptide(L)' 'MLNKLVQIWKAKDLRNSVLYVLTMLVIFRLAAHIPIPGVDIAALKEFFSSNQILGLLNIFSGGSMENFSIVMMGIAPYIT' A
#
# COMPACT_ATOMS: atom_id res chain seq x y z
N MET A 1 22.67 12.61 -14.20
CA MET A 1 21.70 12.15 -13.16
C MET A 1 21.95 10.72 -12.71
N LEU A 2 22.25 9.76 -13.60
CA LEU A 2 22.58 8.36 -13.23
C LEU A 2 23.70 8.23 -12.18
N ASN A 3 24.74 9.06 -12.25
CA ASN A 3 25.83 9.02 -11.27
C ASN A 3 25.38 9.28 -9.83
N LYS A 4 24.30 10.04 -9.62
CA LYS A 4 23.73 10.27 -8.28
C LYS A 4 23.04 9.01 -7.77
N LEU A 5 22.31 8.28 -8.61
CA LEU A 5 21.69 6.99 -8.26
C LEU A 5 22.75 5.94 -7.87
N VAL A 6 23.88 5.91 -8.58
CA VAL A 6 25.01 5.02 -8.25
C VAL A 6 25.68 5.42 -6.92
N GLN A 7 25.73 6.72 -6.60
CA GLN A 7 26.25 7.19 -5.31
C GLN A 7 25.38 6.76 -4.12
N ILE A 8 24.07 6.61 -4.28
CA ILE A 8 23.17 6.08 -3.23
C ILE A 8 23.64 4.70 -2.77
N TRP A 9 24.13 3.88 -3.71
CA TRP A 9 24.57 2.52 -3.43
C TRP A 9 26.00 2.44 -2.88
N LYS A 10 26.82 3.49 -3.10
CA LYS A 10 28.18 3.60 -2.56
C LYS A 10 28.20 4.13 -1.12
N ALA A 11 27.30 5.04 -0.78
CA ALA A 11 27.19 5.58 0.57
C ALA A 11 26.45 4.60 1.48
N LYS A 12 27.15 4.04 2.47
CA LYS A 12 26.59 3.03 3.41
C LYS A 12 25.35 3.55 4.14
N ASP A 13 25.38 4.79 4.61
CA ASP A 13 24.26 5.40 5.33
C ASP A 13 23.03 5.58 4.43
N LEU A 14 23.24 6.07 3.20
CA LEU A 14 22.15 6.27 2.25
C LEU A 14 21.52 4.93 1.82
N ARG A 15 22.35 3.91 1.56
CA ARG A 15 21.89 2.56 1.26
C ARG A 15 21.04 1.99 2.40
N ASN A 16 21.48 2.16 3.65
CA ASN A 16 20.74 1.64 4.81
C ASN A 16 19.38 2.33 4.97
N SER A 17 19.31 3.65 4.78
CA SER A 17 18.04 4.39 4.83
C SER A 17 17.07 3.96 3.72
N VAL A 18 17.58 3.76 2.49
CA VAL A 18 16.75 3.27 1.37
C VAL A 18 16.25 1.86 1.64
N LEU A 19 17.11 0.96 2.14
CA LEU A 19 16.71 -0.40 2.51
C LEU A 19 15.69 -0.41 3.64
N TYR A 20 15.81 0.51 4.61
CA TYR A 20 14.83 0.65 5.68
C TYR A 20 13.45 1.03 5.15
N VAL A 21 13.37 2.06 4.31
CA VAL A 21 12.09 2.46 3.68
C VAL A 21 11.53 1.35 2.81
N LEU A 22 12.36 0.68 2.00
CA LEU A 22 11.93 -0.47 1.20
C LEU A 22 11.37 -1.61 2.08
N THR A 23 12.04 -1.90 3.20
CA THR A 23 11.57 -2.91 4.15
C THR A 23 10.22 -2.53 4.73
N MET A 24 10.03 -1.27 5.13
CA MET A 24 8.74 -0.78 5.60
C MET A 24 7.64 -0.88 4.54
N LEU A 25 7.94 -0.57 3.27
CA LEU A 25 6.99 -0.72 2.17
C LEU A 25 6.61 -2.18 1.93
N VAL A 26 7.56 -3.11 2.05
CA VAL A 26 7.29 -4.55 1.96
C VAL A 26 6.37 -5.00 3.10
N ILE A 27 6.66 -4.59 4.34
CA ILE A 27 5.81 -4.91 5.50
C ILE A 27 4.39 -4.37 5.30
N PHE A 28 4.27 -3.10 4.88
CA PHE A 28 2.97 -2.51 4.55
C PHE A 28 2.24 -3.32 3.47
N ARG A 29 2.96 -3.75 2.43
CA ARG A 29 2.37 -4.53 1.34
C ARG A 29 1.89 -5.90 1.80
N LEU A 30 2.62 -6.56 2.70
CA LEU A 30 2.19 -7.82 3.31
C LEU A 30 0.92 -7.62 4.14
N ALA A 31 0.88 -6.57 4.97
CA ALA A 31 -0.30 -6.25 5.78
C ALA A 31 -1.54 -5.93 4.92
N ALA A 32 -1.35 -5.24 3.78
CA ALA A 32 -2.42 -4.94 2.83
C ALA A 32 -2.98 -6.18 2.10
N HIS A 33 -2.31 -7.34 2.18
CA HIS A 33 -2.82 -8.62 1.66
C HIS A 33 -3.49 -9.48 2.72
N ILE A 34 -3.48 -9.07 4.00
CA ILE A 34 -4.15 -9.82 5.06
C ILE A 34 -5.60 -9.32 5.16
N PRO A 35 -6.60 -10.08 4.67
CA PRO A 35 -8.01 -9.71 4.78
C PRO A 35 -8.49 -9.85 6.23
N ILE A 36 -9.42 -9.00 6.63
CA ILE A 36 -10.09 -9.11 7.92
C ILE A 36 -11.10 -10.28 7.85
N PRO A 37 -11.10 -11.22 8.80
CA PRO A 37 -12.05 -12.33 8.80
C PRO A 37 -13.47 -11.83 9.03
N GLY A 38 -14.44 -12.42 8.32
CA GLY A 38 -15.86 -12.11 8.47
C GLY A 38 -16.46 -11.19 7.39
N VAL A 39 -15.71 -10.90 6.32
CA VAL A 39 -16.19 -10.09 5.19
C VAL A 39 -16.22 -10.92 3.90
N ASP A 40 -17.30 -10.80 3.13
CA ASP A 40 -17.44 -11.41 1.81
C ASP A 40 -16.72 -10.56 0.75
N ILE A 41 -15.53 -11.00 0.37
CA ILE A 41 -14.67 -10.33 -0.62
C ILE A 41 -15.31 -10.34 -2.01
N ALA A 42 -16.12 -11.36 -2.35
CA ALA A 42 -16.75 -11.46 -3.67
C ALA A 42 -17.86 -10.41 -3.83
N ALA A 43 -18.73 -10.28 -2.83
CA ALA A 43 -19.77 -9.24 -2.80
C ALA A 43 -19.15 -7.83 -2.81
N LEU A 44 -18.02 -7.65 -2.14
CA LEU A 44 -17.32 -6.37 -2.12
C LEU A 44 -16.73 -6.00 -3.48
N LYS A 45 -16.08 -6.95 -4.18
CA LYS A 45 -15.55 -6.71 -5.53
C LYS A 45 -16.66 -6.29 -6.49
N GLU A 46 -17.83 -6.92 -6.40
CA GLU A 46 -18.99 -6.55 -7.19
C GLU A 46 -19.45 -5.11 -6.88
N PHE A 47 -19.54 -4.75 -5.60
CA PHE A 47 -19.91 -3.40 -5.16
C PHE A 47 -18.92 -2.30 -5.56
N PHE A 48 -17.62 -2.58 -5.56
CA PHE A 48 -16.59 -1.66 -6.04
C PHE A 48 -16.61 -1.52 -7.57
N SER A 49 -16.92 -2.61 -8.29
CA SER A 49 -17.06 -2.60 -9.74
C SER A 49 -18.26 -1.78 -10.21
N SER A 50 -19.35 -1.75 -9.45
CA SER A 50 -20.56 -0.99 -9.78
C SER A 50 -20.44 0.51 -9.49
N ASN A 51 -19.43 0.96 -8.73
CA ASN A 51 -19.28 2.34 -8.27
C ASN A 51 -17.91 2.92 -8.62
N GLN A 52 -17.85 3.73 -9.69
CA GLN A 52 -16.61 4.34 -10.17
C GLN A 52 -15.89 5.21 -9.12
N ILE A 53 -16.64 5.88 -8.24
CA ILE A 53 -16.08 6.69 -7.14
C ILE A 53 -15.36 5.81 -6.12
N LEU A 54 -15.94 4.64 -5.79
CA LEU A 54 -15.32 3.68 -4.88
C LEU A 54 -14.09 3.03 -5.50
N GLY A 55 -14.09 2.80 -6.82
CA GLY A 55 -12.90 2.39 -7.56
C GLY A 55 -11.76 3.41 -7.45
N LEU A 56 -12.07 4.71 -7.49
CA LEU A 56 -11.08 5.77 -7.26
C LEU A 56 -10.50 5.71 -5.84
N LEU A 57 -11.35 5.54 -4.83
CA LEU A 57 -10.93 5.41 -3.43
C LEU A 57 -10.04 4.18 -3.21
N ASN A 58 -10.32 3.06 -3.91
CA ASN A 58 -9.47 1.87 -3.87
C ASN A 58 -8.03 2.16 -4.36
N ILE A 59 -7.88 2.95 -5.43
CA ILE A 59 -6.57 3.35 -5.95
C ILE A 59 -5.81 4.18 -4.92
N PHE A 60 -6.47 5.15 -4.28
CA PHE A 60 -5.85 5.96 -3.21
C PHE A 60 -5.50 5.15 -1.96
N SER A 61 -6.23 4.07 -1.68
CA SER A 61 -5.91 3.12 -0.60
C SER A 61 -4.79 2.12 -0.96
N GLY A 62 -4.33 2.09 -2.21
CA GLY A 62 -3.33 1.13 -2.69
C GLY A 62 -3.86 -0.29 -2.94
N GLY A 63 -5.18 -0.44 -3.18
CA GLY A 63 -5.84 -1.74 -3.39
C GLY A 63 -6.22 -2.49 -2.10
N SER A 64 -6.05 -1.84 -0.95
CA SER A 64 -6.29 -2.42 0.38
C SER A 64 -7.78 -2.45 0.74
N MET A 65 -8.59 -1.60 0.08
CA MET A 65 -10.02 -1.49 0.30
C MET A 65 -10.83 -2.60 -0.38
N GLU A 66 -10.47 -2.96 -1.62
CA GLU A 66 -11.09 -4.06 -2.37
C GLU A 66 -10.87 -5.43 -1.69
N ASN A 67 -9.72 -5.61 -1.02
CA ASN A 67 -9.39 -6.86 -0.32
C ASN A 67 -9.78 -6.85 1.17
N PHE A 68 -10.48 -5.80 1.62
CA PHE A 68 -10.86 -5.60 3.02
C PHE A 68 -9.72 -5.88 4.02
N SER A 69 -8.53 -5.36 3.70
CA SER A 69 -7.33 -5.67 4.49
C SER A 69 -7.30 -4.93 5.82
N ILE A 70 -6.46 -5.38 6.75
CA ILE A 70 -6.22 -4.72 8.05
C ILE A 70 -5.85 -3.24 7.88
N VAL A 71 -5.25 -2.89 6.75
CA VAL A 71 -4.81 -1.53 6.40
C VAL A 71 -5.71 -0.88 5.34
N MET A 72 -6.99 -1.26 5.26
CA MET A 72 -7.96 -0.78 4.27
C MET A 72 -7.97 0.75 4.08
N MET A 73 -7.89 1.52 5.17
CA MET A 73 -7.95 2.98 5.09
C MET A 73 -6.57 3.60 4.83
N GLY A 74 -5.51 2.79 4.73
CA GLY A 74 -4.14 3.22 4.51
C GLY A 74 -3.71 4.29 5.52
N ILE A 75 -3.25 5.43 4.99
CA ILE A 75 -2.84 6.60 5.78
C ILE A 75 -3.97 7.64 5.95
N ALA A 76 -5.15 7.43 5.35
CA ALA A 76 -6.23 8.41 5.37
C ALA A 76 -6.69 8.81 6.79
N PRO A 77 -6.80 7.88 7.77
CA PRO A 77 -7.17 8.24 9.14
C PRO A 77 -6.12 9.07 9.88
N TYR A 78 -4.86 9.03 9.43
CA TYR A 78 -3.78 9.83 10.03
C TYR A 78 -3.75 11.27 9.48
N ILE A 79 -4.22 11.47 8.24
CA ILE A 79 -4.21 12.77 7.56
C ILE A 79 -5.44 13.63 7.95
N THR A 80 -6.56 12.98 8.28
CA THR A 80 -7.86 13.62 8.59
C THR A 80 -7.87 14.19 10.00
#